data_AF-A0A1S2LR95-F1
#
_entry.id   AF-A0A1S2LR95-F1
#
_cell.length_a   1.000
_cell.length_b   1.000
_cell.length_c   1.000
_cell.angle_alpha   90.00
_cell.angle_beta   90.00
_cell.angle_gamma   90.00
#
_symmetry.space_group_name_H-M   'P 1'
#
loop_
_entity.id
_entity.type
_entity.pdbx_description
1 polymer ?
#
loop_
_entity_poly.entity_id
_entity_poly.type
_entity_poly.pdbx_seq_one_letter_code
_entity_poly.pdbx_strand_id
1 'polypeptide(L)'
;MPIPENILKVENLLNKFSKKNLALLVTSEKTLNNIIKFLETVFDESEQMVHEDSDIGFSTSNASTIKTNGSINIINIGVINTDLYSDRDIRFNKENAVLRGGKIEARGSIKAGEIGTETGKPPYLIAGDKIFVHYLRNARVQILSRTRNFFEQLKNVTIYYDEKSDELKTVHR
;
A
#
# COMPACT_ATOMS: atom_id res chain seq x y z
N MET A 1 -0.84 7.82 -15.99
CA MET A 1 0.46 8.48 -15.81
C MET A 1 1.13 8.58 -17.17
N PRO A 2 1.69 9.75 -17.54
CA PRO A 2 2.53 9.84 -18.73
C PRO A 2 3.80 9.01 -18.52
N ILE A 3 4.27 8.33 -19.57
CA ILE A 3 5.53 7.58 -19.55
C ILE A 3 6.67 8.62 -19.51
N PRO A 4 7.63 8.52 -18.57
CA PRO A 4 8.80 9.39 -18.53
C PRO A 4 9.52 9.46 -19.87
N GLU A 5 9.90 10.66 -20.30
CA GLU A 5 10.51 10.91 -21.61
C GLU A 5 11.80 10.08 -21.82
N ASN A 6 12.53 9.81 -20.74
CA ASN A 6 13.76 9.01 -20.75
C ASN A 6 13.49 7.52 -21.03
N ILE A 7 12.35 6.98 -20.57
CA ILE A 7 11.92 5.60 -20.89
C ILE A 7 11.60 5.48 -22.38
N LEU A 8 10.90 6.46 -22.95
CA LEU A 8 10.62 6.52 -24.39
C LEU A 8 11.93 6.60 -25.22
N LYS A 9 12.95 7.32 -24.74
CA LYS A 9 14.27 7.39 -25.39
C LYS A 9 14.99 6.04 -25.34
N VAL A 10 14.97 5.34 -24.21
CA VAL A 10 15.55 4.00 -24.06
C VAL A 10 14.84 2.98 -24.95
N GLU A 11 13.51 2.97 -24.98
CA GLU A 11 12.75 2.08 -25.87
C GLU A 11 13.12 2.29 -27.34
N ASN A 12 13.24 3.55 -27.78
CA ASN A 12 13.63 3.88 -29.15
C ASN A 12 15.07 3.47 -29.48
N LEU A 13 15.98 3.54 -28.51
CA LEU A 13 17.37 3.09 -28.66
C LEU A 13 17.47 1.56 -28.70
N LEU A 14 16.76 0.87 -27.81
CA LEU A 14 16.73 -0.59 -27.72
C LEU A 14 15.98 -1.24 -28.89
N ASN A 15 15.02 -0.55 -29.50
CA ASN A 15 14.31 -1.04 -30.67
C ASN A 15 15.23 -1.29 -31.87
N LYS A 16 16.41 -0.66 -31.92
CA LYS A 16 17.43 -0.95 -32.93
C LYS A 16 18.02 -2.35 -32.79
N PHE A 17 17.88 -2.99 -31.64
CA PHE A 17 18.33 -4.36 -31.38
C PHE A 17 17.20 -5.39 -31.44
N SER A 18 15.94 -4.96 -31.61
CA SER A 18 14.79 -5.87 -31.66
C SER A 18 14.71 -6.68 -32.96
N LYS A 19 15.41 -6.24 -34.02
CA LYS A 19 15.49 -6.96 -35.31
C LYS A 19 16.94 -7.07 -35.80
N LYS A 20 17.29 -8.24 -36.34
CA LYS A 20 18.65 -8.62 -36.78
C LYS A 20 19.26 -7.64 -37.80
N ASN A 21 18.44 -7.07 -38.68
CA ASN A 21 18.82 -6.09 -39.70
C ASN A 21 19.08 -4.69 -39.13
N LEU A 22 18.46 -4.33 -38.00
CA LEU A 22 18.67 -3.05 -37.33
C LEU A 22 19.89 -3.08 -36.39
N ALA A 23 20.19 -4.24 -35.81
CA ALA A 23 21.36 -4.42 -34.95
C ALA A 23 22.67 -4.19 -35.70
N LEU A 24 22.70 -4.52 -37.00
CA LEU A 24 23.84 -4.27 -37.90
C LEU A 24 24.11 -2.77 -38.14
N LEU A 25 23.15 -1.88 -37.86
CA LEU A 25 23.33 -0.42 -37.96
C LEU A 25 24.08 0.16 -36.75
N VAL A 26 24.26 -0.63 -35.69
CA VAL A 26 25.05 -0.24 -34.53
C VAL A 26 26.51 -0.58 -34.79
N THR A 27 27.17 0.32 -35.50
CA THR A 27 28.54 0.13 -36.01
C THR A 27 29.61 0.75 -35.12
N SER A 28 29.24 1.38 -34.01
CA SER A 28 30.16 2.10 -33.14
C SER A 28 30.01 1.70 -31.68
N GLU A 29 31.13 1.37 -31.05
CA GLU A 29 31.27 1.18 -29.60
C GLU A 29 30.73 2.38 -28.81
N LYS A 30 30.88 3.59 -29.35
CA LYS A 30 30.35 4.82 -28.76
C LYS A 30 28.82 4.79 -28.62
N THR A 31 28.12 4.20 -29.57
CA THR A 31 26.66 4.05 -29.51
C THR A 31 26.25 3.07 -28.42
N LEU A 32 27.00 1.97 -28.26
CA LEU A 32 26.75 0.99 -27.20
C LEU A 32 26.96 1.61 -25.81
N ASN A 33 28.07 2.32 -25.61
CA ASN A 33 28.39 3.02 -24.36
C ASN A 33 27.36 4.10 -24.02
N ASN A 34 26.81 4.79 -25.02
CA ASN A 34 25.73 5.75 -24.80
C ASN A 34 24.43 5.07 -24.35
N ILE A 35 24.10 3.90 -24.90
CA ILE A 35 22.91 3.13 -24.48
C ILE A 35 23.08 2.64 -23.04
N ILE A 36 24.26 2.12 -22.69
CA ILE A 36 24.58 1.69 -21.32
C ILE A 36 24.41 2.86 -20.35
N LYS A 37 24.98 4.03 -20.66
CA LYS A 37 24.81 5.23 -19.82
C LYS A 37 23.36 5.67 -19.67
N PHE A 38 22.58 5.61 -20.76
CA PHE A 38 21.15 5.94 -20.69
C PHE A 38 20.36 4.94 -19.84
N LEU A 39 20.71 3.65 -19.90
CA LEU A 39 20.11 2.63 -19.04
C LEU A 39 20.46 2.87 -17.56
N GLU A 40 21.71 3.18 -17.27
CA GLU A 40 22.16 3.54 -15.91
C GLU A 40 21.39 4.75 -15.38
N THR A 41 21.28 5.83 -16.16
CA THR A 41 20.50 7.02 -15.75
C THR A 41 19.02 6.70 -15.51
N VAL A 42 18.37 5.91 -16.38
CA VAL A 42 16.97 5.54 -16.18
C VAL A 42 16.79 4.64 -14.96
N PHE A 43 17.77 3.77 -14.67
CA PHE A 43 17.75 2.94 -13.48
C PHE A 43 17.88 3.79 -12.21
N ASP A 44 18.84 4.70 -12.18
CA ASP A 44 19.06 5.63 -11.06
C ASP A 44 17.83 6.53 -10.82
N GLU A 45 17.24 7.08 -11.90
CA GLU A 45 16.02 7.89 -11.83
C GLU A 45 14.83 7.05 -11.31
N SER A 46 14.70 5.80 -11.76
CA SER A 46 13.64 4.90 -11.28
C SER A 46 13.82 4.56 -9.81
N GLU A 47 15.04 4.33 -9.33
CA GLU A 47 15.32 4.14 -7.90
C GLU A 47 14.99 5.40 -7.10
N GLN A 48 15.34 6.58 -7.61
CA GLN A 48 14.98 7.85 -6.97
C GLN A 48 13.46 8.09 -6.90
N MET A 49 12.70 7.72 -7.94
CA MET A 49 11.23 7.79 -7.91
C MET A 49 10.61 6.84 -6.87
N VAL A 50 11.27 5.72 -6.55
CA VAL A 50 10.84 4.83 -5.45
C VAL A 50 11.07 5.49 -4.08
N HIS A 51 12.03 6.41 -3.96
CA HIS A 51 12.38 7.09 -2.72
C HIS A 51 11.50 8.28 -2.35
N GLU A 52 10.64 8.78 -3.25
CA GLU A 52 9.64 9.79 -2.90
C GLU A 52 8.34 9.10 -2.43
N ASP A 53 8.22 8.92 -1.11
CA ASP A 53 6.99 8.42 -0.52
C ASP A 53 5.81 9.34 -0.86
N SER A 54 4.78 8.79 -1.48
CA SER A 54 3.60 9.55 -1.87
C SER A 54 2.47 9.38 -0.86
N ASP A 55 2.46 10.18 0.21
CA ASP A 55 1.35 10.14 1.17
C ASP A 55 0.01 10.53 0.50
N ILE A 56 -1.04 9.75 0.74
CA ILE A 56 -2.39 10.01 0.22
C ILE A 56 -3.29 10.48 1.37
N GLY A 57 -3.94 11.62 1.19
CA GLY A 57 -4.97 12.14 2.10
C GLY A 57 -6.34 12.25 1.40
N PHE A 58 -7.39 11.68 1.99
CA PHE A 58 -8.76 11.85 1.48
C PHE A 58 -9.80 11.80 2.60
N SER A 59 -10.99 12.35 2.35
CA SER A 59 -12.08 12.41 3.34
C SER A 59 -12.96 11.16 3.38
N THR A 60 -13.26 10.58 2.20
CA THR A 60 -14.11 9.40 2.05
C THR A 60 -13.75 8.63 0.79
N SER A 61 -14.01 7.32 0.80
CA SER A 61 -13.91 6.47 -0.39
C SER A 61 -14.96 5.37 -0.35
N ASN A 62 -15.50 5.01 -1.51
CA ASN A 62 -16.48 3.94 -1.67
C ASN A 62 -16.15 3.09 -2.89
N ALA A 63 -16.22 1.77 -2.75
CA ALA A 63 -16.06 0.81 -3.85
C ALA A 63 -14.81 1.07 -4.71
N SER A 64 -13.69 1.41 -4.07
CA SER A 64 -12.47 1.84 -4.74
C SER A 64 -11.26 1.01 -4.30
N THR A 65 -10.16 1.12 -5.04
CA THR A 65 -8.86 0.57 -4.64
C THR A 65 -7.83 1.68 -4.64
N ILE A 66 -7.17 1.90 -3.51
CA ILE A 66 -6.17 2.95 -3.32
C ILE A 66 -4.88 2.30 -2.85
N LYS A 67 -3.77 2.63 -3.51
CA LYS A 67 -2.45 2.08 -3.20
C LYS A 67 -1.41 3.17 -3.16
N THR A 68 -0.49 3.11 -2.21
CA THR A 68 0.67 4.01 -2.14
C THR A 68 1.88 3.35 -1.48
N ASN A 69 3.08 3.83 -1.83
CA ASN A 69 4.33 3.58 -1.11
C ASN A 69 4.46 4.42 0.18
N GLY A 70 3.66 5.49 0.31
CA GLY A 70 3.59 6.33 1.50
C GLY A 70 2.54 5.85 2.52
N SER A 71 2.07 6.76 3.36
CA SER A 71 0.98 6.56 4.31
C SER A 71 -0.38 6.95 3.71
N ILE A 72 -1.47 6.37 4.23
CA ILE A 72 -2.82 6.80 3.90
C ILE A 72 -3.47 7.47 5.12
N ASN A 73 -3.95 8.70 4.94
CA ASN A 73 -4.64 9.48 5.96
C ASN A 73 -6.11 9.71 5.56
N ILE A 74 -7.03 9.09 6.29
CA ILE A 74 -8.47 9.27 6.13
C ILE A 74 -8.94 10.37 7.07
N ILE A 75 -9.32 11.51 6.51
CA ILE A 75 -9.49 12.76 7.25
C ILE A 75 -10.85 12.83 7.97
N ASN A 76 -11.89 12.23 7.40
CA ASN A 76 -13.26 12.44 7.87
C ASN A 76 -14.10 11.16 7.96
N ILE A 77 -14.94 10.87 6.95
CA ILE A 77 -16.07 9.94 7.07
C ILE A 77 -15.59 8.49 7.22
N GLY A 78 -14.52 8.10 6.55
CA GLY A 78 -14.07 6.71 6.51
C GLY A 78 -14.11 6.11 5.11
N VAL A 79 -14.19 4.79 5.04
CA VAL A 79 -14.25 4.05 3.78
C VAL A 79 -15.26 2.91 3.82
N ILE A 80 -15.88 2.65 2.67
CA ILE A 80 -16.90 1.60 2.50
C ILE A 80 -16.51 0.74 1.31
N ASN A 81 -16.48 -0.58 1.49
CA ASN A 81 -16.15 -1.56 0.44
C ASN A 81 -14.90 -1.18 -0.37
N THR A 82 -13.89 -0.64 0.30
CA THR A 82 -12.70 -0.06 -0.34
C THR A 82 -11.47 -0.85 0.08
N ASP A 83 -10.61 -1.12 -0.89
CA ASP A 83 -9.33 -1.77 -0.66
C ASP A 83 -8.22 -0.73 -0.55
N LEU A 84 -7.49 -0.71 0.56
CA LEU A 84 -6.39 0.21 0.82
C LEU A 84 -5.08 -0.57 0.98
N TYR A 85 -4.02 -0.12 0.32
CA TYR A 85 -2.67 -0.65 0.47
C TYR A 85 -1.67 0.48 0.74
N SER A 86 -0.87 0.31 1.78
CA SER A 86 0.14 1.28 2.22
C SER A 86 1.43 0.54 2.61
N ASP A 87 2.57 0.99 2.09
CA ASP A 87 3.88 0.51 2.57
C ASP A 87 4.28 1.14 3.92
N ARG A 88 3.47 2.09 4.43
CA ARG A 88 3.63 2.69 5.76
C ARG A 88 2.37 2.45 6.59
N ASP A 89 1.87 3.50 7.23
CA ASP A 89 0.71 3.44 8.11
C ASP A 89 -0.59 3.76 7.36
N ILE A 90 -1.72 3.34 7.94
CA ILE A 90 -3.06 3.80 7.55
C ILE A 90 -3.75 4.37 8.77
N ARG A 91 -4.19 5.63 8.69
CA ARG A 91 -4.71 6.38 9.83
C ARG A 91 -6.07 6.99 9.52
N PHE A 92 -7.05 6.66 10.35
CA PHE A 92 -8.33 7.34 10.41
C PHE A 92 -8.22 8.45 11.46
N ASN A 93 -8.36 9.70 11.04
CA ASN A 93 -8.13 10.86 11.89
C ASN A 93 -9.29 11.16 12.85
N LYS A 94 -10.47 10.57 12.60
CA LYS A 94 -11.64 10.69 13.47
C LYS A 94 -11.99 9.34 14.09
N GLU A 95 -12.36 9.36 15.37
CA GLU A 95 -12.77 8.17 16.11
C GLU A 95 -14.07 7.56 15.58
N ASN A 96 -14.95 8.39 15.02
CA ASN A 96 -16.19 7.97 14.37
C ASN A 96 -16.04 7.70 12.86
N ALA A 97 -14.82 7.76 12.32
CA ALA A 97 -14.59 7.40 10.92
C ALA A 97 -14.77 5.89 10.74
N VAL A 98 -15.58 5.49 9.76
CA VAL A 98 -16.01 4.10 9.62
C VAL A 98 -15.15 3.32 8.63
N LEU A 99 -14.93 2.03 8.91
CA LEU A 99 -14.46 1.05 7.94
C LEU A 99 -15.52 -0.05 7.83
N ARG A 100 -16.19 -0.14 6.69
CA ARG A 100 -17.25 -1.12 6.44
C ARG A 100 -16.96 -1.89 5.16
N GLY A 101 -16.55 -3.15 5.32
CA GLY A 101 -16.13 -3.99 4.19
C GLY A 101 -14.77 -3.59 3.61
N GLY A 102 -14.36 -4.30 2.56
CA GLY A 102 -13.04 -4.12 1.92
C GLY A 102 -11.87 -4.73 2.70
N LYS A 103 -10.68 -4.54 2.16
CA LYS A 103 -9.40 -5.00 2.72
C LYS A 103 -8.46 -3.80 2.93
N ILE A 104 -8.00 -3.61 4.16
CA ILE A 104 -6.99 -2.60 4.49
C ILE A 104 -5.69 -3.30 4.85
N GLU A 105 -4.62 -2.96 4.16
CA GLU A 105 -3.29 -3.52 4.36
C GLU A 105 -2.25 -2.42 4.52
N ALA A 106 -1.54 -2.44 5.64
CA ALA A 106 -0.47 -1.52 5.98
C ALA A 106 0.76 -2.33 6.39
N ARG A 107 1.95 -2.04 5.83
CA ARG A 107 3.18 -2.65 6.36
C ARG A 107 3.56 -2.11 7.73
N GLY A 108 3.10 -0.91 8.09
CA GLY A 108 3.24 -0.34 9.42
C GLY A 108 2.06 -0.67 10.33
N SER A 109 1.56 0.36 11.00
CA SER A 109 0.41 0.31 11.89
C SER A 109 -0.89 0.74 11.21
N ILE A 110 -2.01 0.23 11.71
CA ILE A 110 -3.34 0.74 11.38
C ILE A 110 -3.92 1.44 12.61
N LYS A 111 -4.34 2.69 12.46
CA LYS A 111 -5.14 3.41 13.47
C LYS A 111 -6.53 3.65 12.89
N ALA A 112 -7.56 3.05 13.49
CA ALA A 112 -8.92 3.13 13.00
C ALA A 112 -9.92 3.67 14.03
N GLY A 113 -10.99 4.28 13.53
CA GLY A 113 -12.13 4.71 14.33
C GLY A 113 -13.09 3.55 14.60
N GLU A 114 -14.18 3.49 13.84
CA GLU A 114 -15.20 2.45 13.94
C GLU A 114 -15.01 1.38 12.86
N ILE A 115 -14.70 0.15 13.27
CA ILE A 115 -14.49 -0.99 12.40
C ILE A 115 -15.68 -1.93 12.47
N GLY A 116 -16.20 -2.29 11.30
CA GLY A 116 -17.10 -3.42 11.14
C GLY A 116 -18.54 -3.07 10.82
N THR A 117 -19.33 -4.12 10.61
CA THR A 117 -20.72 -4.03 10.17
C THR A 117 -21.58 -5.02 10.95
N GLU A 118 -22.84 -4.67 11.20
CA GLU A 118 -23.83 -5.64 11.69
C GLU A 118 -24.21 -6.65 10.61
N THR A 119 -24.26 -6.19 9.35
CA THR A 119 -24.67 -6.97 8.19
C THR A 119 -23.71 -6.76 7.03
N GLY A 120 -23.50 -7.80 6.21
CA GLY A 120 -22.58 -7.76 5.07
C GLY A 120 -21.20 -8.34 5.36
N LYS A 121 -20.25 -8.06 4.45
CA LYS A 121 -18.90 -8.64 4.52
C LYS A 121 -18.08 -7.93 5.62
N PRO A 122 -17.52 -8.67 6.59
CA PRO A 122 -16.65 -8.08 7.60
C PRO A 122 -15.40 -7.49 6.93
N PRO A 123 -14.95 -6.29 7.35
CA PRO A 123 -13.70 -5.73 6.85
C PRO A 123 -12.52 -6.61 7.27
N TYR A 124 -11.49 -6.63 6.44
CA TYR A 124 -10.24 -7.34 6.71
C TYR A 124 -9.09 -6.36 6.86
N LEU A 125 -8.50 -6.31 8.06
CA LEU A 125 -7.36 -5.47 8.37
C LEU A 125 -6.10 -6.31 8.45
N ILE A 126 -5.02 -5.86 7.81
CA ILE A 126 -3.69 -6.48 7.82
C ILE A 126 -2.67 -5.41 8.19
N ALA A 127 -1.96 -5.60 9.30
CA ALA A 127 -0.88 -4.70 9.72
C ALA A 127 0.44 -5.46 9.87
N GLY A 128 1.56 -4.77 9.71
CA GLY A 128 2.88 -5.33 10.01
C GLY A 128 3.27 -5.18 11.49
N ASP A 129 2.82 -4.12 12.16
CA ASP A 129 3.11 -3.87 13.59
C ASP A 129 1.88 -4.13 14.47
N LYS A 130 0.94 -3.18 14.50
CA LYS A 130 -0.22 -3.22 15.39
C LYS A 130 -1.43 -2.53 14.79
N ILE A 131 -2.59 -2.81 15.38
CA ILE A 131 -3.86 -2.17 15.04
C ILE A 131 -4.44 -1.53 16.28
N PHE A 132 -4.64 -0.21 16.24
CA PHE A 132 -5.42 0.52 17.22
C PHE A 132 -6.82 0.77 16.67
N VAL A 133 -7.85 0.45 17.45
CA VAL A 133 -9.25 0.64 17.06
C VAL A 133 -10.03 1.29 18.20
N HIS A 134 -10.76 2.37 17.90
CA HIS A 134 -11.66 3.00 18.86
C HIS A 134 -12.90 2.13 19.14
N TYR A 135 -13.52 1.59 18.10
CA TYR A 135 -14.63 0.64 18.22
C TYR A 135 -14.53 -0.48 17.18
N LEU A 136 -14.52 -1.73 17.64
CA LEU A 136 -14.36 -2.91 16.81
C LEU A 136 -15.56 -3.83 16.97
N ARG A 137 -16.13 -4.30 15.87
CA ARG A 137 -17.11 -5.38 15.83
C ARG A 137 -16.99 -6.16 14.54
N ASN A 138 -17.31 -7.45 14.53
CA ASN A 138 -17.46 -8.28 13.32
C ASN A 138 -16.41 -7.96 12.23
N ALA A 139 -15.15 -8.27 12.50
CA ALA A 139 -14.03 -7.95 11.63
C ALA A 139 -12.97 -9.06 11.65
N ARG A 140 -12.22 -9.15 10.55
CA ARG A 140 -11.06 -10.03 10.45
C ARG A 140 -9.79 -9.19 10.58
N VAL A 141 -8.87 -9.64 11.43
CA VAL A 141 -7.60 -8.95 11.66
C VAL A 141 -6.46 -9.93 11.44
N GLN A 142 -5.42 -9.47 10.76
CA GLN A 142 -4.15 -10.16 10.63
C GLN A 142 -3.01 -9.23 11.02
N ILE A 143 -2.06 -9.77 11.78
CA ILE A 143 -0.77 -9.12 12.02
C ILE A 143 0.29 -10.16 11.69
N LEU A 144 1.23 -9.80 10.80
CA LEU A 144 2.21 -10.74 10.23
C LEU A 144 1.51 -11.96 9.61
N SER A 145 1.75 -13.17 10.13
CA SER A 145 1.17 -14.43 9.66
C SER A 145 -0.04 -14.90 10.47
N ARG A 146 -0.40 -14.21 11.56
CA ARG A 146 -1.48 -14.63 12.47
C ARG A 146 -2.75 -13.88 12.15
N THR A 147 -3.84 -14.63 12.02
CA THR A 147 -5.17 -14.10 11.73
C THR A 147 -6.12 -14.44 12.88
N ARG A 148 -6.97 -13.50 13.26
CA ARG A 148 -8.07 -13.69 14.21
C ARG A 148 -9.33 -13.00 13.71
N ASN A 149 -10.48 -13.67 13.87
CA ASN A 149 -11.79 -13.07 13.68
C ASN A 149 -12.28 -12.53 15.03
N PHE A 150 -12.83 -11.32 15.00
CA PHE A 150 -13.46 -10.66 16.15
C PHE A 150 -14.95 -10.54 15.86
N PHE A 151 -15.77 -11.20 16.67
CA PHE A 151 -17.24 -11.18 16.53
C PHE A 151 -17.90 -10.29 17.60
N GLU A 152 -17.22 -10.17 18.74
CA GLU A 152 -17.56 -9.34 19.88
C GLU A 152 -17.40 -7.84 19.60
N GLN A 153 -18.05 -7.01 20.43
CA GLN A 153 -17.89 -5.57 20.43
C GLN A 153 -16.78 -5.17 21.41
N LEU A 154 -15.71 -4.56 20.92
CA LEU A 154 -14.59 -4.06 21.72
C LEU A 154 -14.46 -2.55 21.57
N LYS A 155 -14.08 -1.86 22.64
CA LYS A 155 -13.78 -0.42 22.66
C LYS A 155 -12.32 -0.20 23.03
N ASN A 156 -11.71 0.83 22.43
CA ASN A 156 -10.35 1.31 22.69
C ASN A 156 -9.34 0.16 22.80
N VAL A 157 -9.30 -0.68 21.76
CA VAL A 157 -8.48 -1.88 21.74
C VAL A 157 -7.21 -1.65 20.91
N THR A 158 -6.08 -2.10 21.43
CA THR A 158 -4.86 -2.29 20.65
C THR A 158 -4.64 -3.79 20.45
N ILE A 159 -4.52 -4.20 19.19
CA ILE A 159 -4.22 -5.57 18.77
C ILE A 159 -2.78 -5.60 18.30
N TYR A 160 -1.99 -6.54 18.81
CA TYR A 160 -0.59 -6.73 18.42
C TYR A 160 -0.23 -8.21 18.45
N TYR A 161 0.82 -8.58 17.74
CA TYR A 161 1.39 -9.92 17.80
C TYR A 161 2.35 -10.03 18.99
N ASP A 162 2.16 -11.03 19.84
CA ASP A 162 3.10 -11.36 20.91
C ASP A 162 3.97 -12.55 20.51
N GLU A 163 5.25 -12.30 20.27
CA GLU A 163 6.25 -13.31 19.90
C GLU A 163 6.38 -14.43 20.96
N LYS A 164 6.15 -14.13 22.24
CA LYS A 164 6.33 -15.13 23.31
C LYS A 164 5.23 -16.18 23.33
N SER A 165 4.01 -15.78 23.01
CA SER A 165 2.85 -16.68 22.95
C SER A 165 2.50 -17.10 21.53
N ASP A 166 3.15 -16.55 20.51
CA ASP A 166 2.87 -16.78 19.09
C ASP A 166 1.40 -16.50 18.70
N GLU A 167 0.80 -15.49 19.34
CA GLU A 167 -0.64 -15.20 19.26
C GLU A 167 -0.92 -13.71 19.14
N LEU A 168 -2.12 -13.38 18.63
CA LEU A 168 -2.62 -12.00 18.64
C LEU A 168 -3.22 -11.68 20.01
N LYS A 169 -2.62 -10.70 20.70
CA LYS A 169 -3.10 -10.19 21.98
C LYS A 169 -3.86 -8.88 21.80
N THR A 170 -4.78 -8.64 22.74
CA THR A 170 -5.60 -7.43 22.81
C THR A 170 -5.40 -6.74 24.14
N VAL A 171 -5.17 -5.44 24.12
CA VAL A 171 -5.09 -4.59 25.33
C VAL A 171 -6.16 -3.51 25.23
N HIS A 172 -6.94 -3.36 26.30
CA HIS A 172 -7.94 -2.31 26.44
C HIS A 172 -7.32 -1.08 27.11
N ARG A 173 -7.61 0.10 26.59
CA ARG A 173 -7.22 1.39 27.17
C ARG A 173 -8.44 2.18 27.63
#